data_AF-A0A7C3R4C4-F1
#
_entry.id   AF-A0A7C3R4C4-F1
#
_cell.length_a   1.000
_cell.length_b   1.000
_cell.length_c   1.000
_cell.angle_alpha   90.00
_cell.angle_beta   90.00
_cell.angle_gamma   90.00
#
_symmetry.space_group_name_H-M   'P 1'
#
loop_
_entity.id
_entity.type
_entity.pdbx_description
1 polymer ?
#
loop_
_entity_poly.entity_id
_entity_poly.type
_entity_poly.pdbx_seq_one_letter_code
_entity_poly.pdbx_strand_id
1 'polypeptide(L)'
;MNQEENILQLILQKENWEEVIYHIVSIENLNPWDIDLIKLTDSFLNFIQKIQELDFRIPAKIVFVAAVLLRLKADYLSLFEEEESVEEIAKTQPFVDLGIDPNLVQLGLPIKRIPKRQVTLEELIDALRKALAV
;
A
#
# COMPACT_ATOMS: atom_id res chain seq x y z
N MET A 1 -15.13 -23.76 17.14
CA MET A 1 -15.00 -22.29 17.02
C MET A 1 -13.78 -21.88 17.80
N ASN A 2 -12.75 -21.45 17.09
CA ASN A 2 -11.50 -20.99 17.68
C ASN A 2 -11.73 -19.62 18.35
N GLN A 3 -11.02 -19.31 19.43
CA GLN A 3 -11.21 -18.04 20.16
C GLN A 3 -10.94 -16.81 19.27
N GLU A 4 -10.06 -16.96 18.28
CA GLU A 4 -9.79 -15.96 17.25
C GLU A 4 -11.06 -15.61 16.48
N GLU A 5 -11.79 -16.60 15.92
CA GLU A 5 -13.02 -16.39 15.15
C GLU A 5 -14.08 -15.58 15.91
N ASN A 6 -14.20 -15.81 17.23
CA ASN A 6 -15.13 -15.06 18.09
C ASN A 6 -14.73 -13.59 18.27
N ILE A 7 -13.44 -13.30 18.41
CA ILE A 7 -12.92 -11.92 18.51
C ILE A 7 -13.15 -11.20 17.18
N LEU A 8 -12.93 -11.89 16.05
CA LEU A 8 -13.12 -11.31 14.72
C LEU A 8 -14.59 -10.97 14.44
N GLN A 9 -15.52 -11.86 14.81
CA GLN A 9 -16.96 -11.59 14.73
C GLN A 9 -17.36 -10.37 15.59
N LEU A 10 -16.77 -10.23 16.78
CA LEU A 10 -17.05 -9.10 17.66
C LEU A 10 -16.52 -7.77 17.09
N ILE A 11 -15.35 -7.77 16.46
CA ILE A 11 -14.76 -6.58 15.82
C ILE A 11 -15.60 -6.16 14.60
N LEU A 12 -16.08 -7.12 13.82
CA LEU A 12 -16.98 -6.84 12.68
C LEU A 12 -18.33 -6.29 13.10
N GLN A 13 -18.92 -6.82 14.17
CA GLN A 13 -20.17 -6.28 14.72
C GLN A 13 -20.01 -4.82 15.15
N LYS A 14 -18.82 -4.44 15.62
CA LYS A 14 -18.50 -3.05 15.98
C LYS A 14 -18.00 -2.21 14.81
N GLU A 15 -17.94 -2.77 13.59
CA GLU A 15 -17.43 -2.14 12.37
C GLU A 15 -16.03 -1.52 12.49
N ASN A 16 -15.19 -2.05 13.37
CA ASN A 16 -13.94 -1.38 13.73
C ASN A 16 -12.77 -1.87 12.87
N TRP A 17 -12.63 -1.29 11.68
CA TRP A 17 -11.58 -1.60 10.72
C TRP A 17 -10.16 -1.28 11.25
N GLU A 18 -10.02 -0.30 12.15
CA GLU A 18 -8.74 0.05 12.78
C GLU A 18 -8.19 -1.11 13.61
N GLU A 19 -9.05 -1.71 14.44
CA GLU A 19 -8.73 -2.89 15.26
C GLU A 19 -8.31 -4.08 14.40
N VAL A 20 -8.95 -4.27 13.23
CA VAL A 20 -8.54 -5.31 12.28
C VAL A 20 -7.11 -5.09 11.79
N ILE A 21 -6.76 -3.85 11.44
CA ILE A 21 -5.40 -3.52 10.99
C ILE A 21 -4.40 -3.75 12.13
N TYR A 22 -4.68 -3.26 13.34
CA TYR A 22 -3.81 -3.48 14.51
C TYR A 22 -3.61 -4.97 14.81
N HIS A 23 -4.69 -5.75 14.69
CA HIS A 23 -4.67 -7.18 14.89
C HIS A 23 -3.79 -7.89 13.84
N ILE A 24 -3.94 -7.53 12.56
CA ILE A 24 -3.12 -8.09 11.47
C ILE A 24 -1.65 -7.72 11.65
N VAL A 25 -1.33 -6.46 11.95
CA VAL A 25 0.05 -6.02 12.22
C VAL A 25 0.67 -6.85 13.35
N SER A 26 -0.11 -7.10 14.40
CA SER A 26 0.34 -7.88 15.57
C SER A 26 0.56 -9.35 15.24
N ILE A 27 -0.34 -9.99 14.49
CA ILE A 27 -0.24 -11.41 14.10
C ILE A 27 0.88 -11.64 13.09
N GLU A 28 1.00 -10.76 12.10
CA GLU A 28 1.98 -10.87 11.02
C GLU A 28 3.37 -10.35 11.42
N ASN A 29 3.50 -9.85 12.66
CA ASN A 29 4.70 -9.27 13.24
C ASN A 29 5.32 -8.18 12.32
N LEU A 30 4.47 -7.30 11.79
CA LEU A 30 4.90 -6.19 10.93
C LEU A 30 5.50 -5.06 11.77
N ASN A 31 6.47 -4.33 11.22
CA ASN A 31 7.09 -3.19 11.89
C ASN A 31 6.15 -1.96 11.82
N PRO A 32 5.68 -1.40 12.95
CA PRO A 32 4.77 -0.26 12.93
C PRO A 32 5.36 1.03 12.34
N TRP A 33 6.69 1.14 12.30
CA TRP A 33 7.40 2.31 11.78
C TRP A 33 7.74 2.18 10.29
N ASP A 34 7.65 0.97 9.75
CA ASP A 34 8.05 0.62 8.39
C ASP A 34 7.11 -0.49 7.90
N ILE A 35 5.89 -0.09 7.54
CA ILE A 35 4.83 -1.02 7.19
C ILE A 35 5.02 -1.51 5.76
N ASP A 36 5.18 -2.84 5.63
CA ASP A 36 5.06 -3.52 4.35
C ASP A 36 3.59 -3.51 3.89
N LEU A 37 3.27 -2.58 3.00
CA LEU A 37 1.93 -2.38 2.46
C LEU A 37 1.44 -3.58 1.64
N ILE A 38 2.34 -4.29 0.96
CA ILE A 38 2.01 -5.45 0.12
C ILE A 38 1.50 -6.55 1.05
N LYS A 39 2.32 -6.89 2.06
CA LYS A 39 2.00 -7.94 3.03
C LYS A 39 0.75 -7.60 3.84
N LEU A 40 0.64 -6.35 4.31
CA LEU A 40 -0.54 -5.90 5.06
C LEU A 40 -1.83 -6.02 4.23
N THR A 41 -1.80 -5.58 2.98
CA THR A 41 -2.98 -5.63 2.10
C THR A 41 -3.41 -7.07 1.84
N ASP A 42 -2.46 -7.98 1.57
CA ASP A 42 -2.77 -9.38 1.31
C ASP A 42 -3.34 -10.07 2.55
N SER A 43 -2.78 -9.83 3.73
CA SER A 43 -3.32 -10.34 4.99
C SER A 43 -4.71 -9.77 5.30
N PHE A 44 -4.98 -8.50 4.97
CA PHE A 44 -6.30 -7.89 5.12
C PHE A 44 -7.36 -8.49 4.18
N LEU A 45 -6.99 -8.81 2.94
CA LEU A 45 -7.90 -9.48 2.00
C LEU A 45 -8.18 -10.92 2.41
N ASN A 46 -7.14 -11.65 2.84
CA ASN A 46 -7.29 -13.01 3.38
C ASN A 46 -8.18 -13.02 4.63
N PHE A 47 -8.06 -12.00 5.47
CA PHE A 47 -8.92 -11.81 6.63
C PHE A 47 -10.40 -11.68 6.22
N ILE A 48 -10.70 -10.83 5.23
CA ILE A 48 -12.06 -10.65 4.72
C ILE A 48 -12.62 -11.97 4.14
N GLN A 49 -11.82 -12.73 3.39
CA GLN A 49 -12.25 -14.01 2.82
C GLN A 49 -12.66 -15.01 3.90
N LYS A 50 -11.83 -15.16 4.95
CA LYS A 50 -12.15 -16.03 6.09
C LYS A 50 -13.46 -15.66 6.78
N ILE A 51 -13.77 -14.37 6.86
CA ILE A 51 -15.02 -13.87 7.45
C ILE A 51 -16.21 -14.15 6.55
N GLN A 52 -16.05 -13.97 5.24
CA GLN A 52 -17.11 -14.20 4.28
C GLN A 52 -17.61 -15.65 4.33
N GLU A 53 -16.69 -16.61 4.55
CA GLU A 53 -17.01 -18.03 4.75
C GLU A 53 -17.84 -18.29 6.01
N LEU A 54 -17.75 -17.44 7.03
CA LEU A 54 -18.37 -17.63 8.34
C LEU A 54 -19.78 -17.03 8.45
N ASP A 55 -20.02 -15.82 7.93
CA ASP A 55 -21.28 -15.11 8.23
C ASP A 55 -21.81 -14.18 7.11
N PHE A 56 -21.15 -14.13 5.94
CA PHE A 56 -21.49 -13.33 4.74
C PHE A 56 -21.73 -11.80 4.93
N ARG A 57 -21.76 -11.29 6.16
CA ARG A 57 -22.00 -9.88 6.49
C ARG A 57 -20.67 -9.18 6.70
N ILE A 58 -20.30 -8.35 5.74
CA ILE A 58 -19.11 -7.50 5.82
C ILE A 58 -19.57 -6.04 5.87
N PRO A 59 -19.15 -5.25 6.87
CA PRO A 59 -19.44 -3.82 6.92
C PRO A 59 -18.90 -3.07 5.70
N ALA A 60 -19.65 -2.10 5.19
CA ALA A 60 -19.25 -1.33 4.00
C ALA A 60 -17.90 -0.61 4.17
N LYS A 61 -17.61 -0.13 5.38
CA LYS A 61 -16.32 0.52 5.71
C LYS A 61 -15.13 -0.42 5.51
N ILE A 62 -15.27 -1.71 5.84
CA ILE A 62 -14.21 -2.71 5.66
C ILE A 62 -13.93 -2.92 4.17
N VAL A 63 -14.98 -3.02 3.37
CA VAL A 63 -14.85 -3.14 1.90
C VAL A 63 -14.18 -1.91 1.31
N PHE A 64 -14.55 -0.71 1.78
CA PHE A 64 -13.92 0.53 1.36
C PHE A 64 -12.43 0.57 1.71
N VAL A 65 -12.07 0.22 2.94
CA VAL A 65 -10.66 0.12 3.36
C VAL A 65 -9.89 -0.87 2.49
N ALA A 66 -10.47 -2.03 2.16
CA ALA A 66 -9.85 -2.99 1.25
C ALA A 66 -9.59 -2.39 -0.15
N ALA A 67 -10.55 -1.66 -0.70
CA ALA A 67 -10.39 -0.99 -1.99
C ALA A 67 -9.29 0.08 -1.97
N VAL A 68 -9.21 0.86 -0.88
CA VAL A 68 -8.15 1.87 -0.71
C VAL A 68 -6.78 1.21 -0.55
N LEU A 69 -6.65 0.16 0.26
CA LEU A 69 -5.40 -0.58 0.42
C LEU A 69 -4.93 -1.19 -0.91
N LEU A 70 -5.84 -1.77 -1.70
CA LEU A 70 -5.55 -2.28 -3.04
C LEU A 70 -5.04 -1.19 -3.98
N ARG A 71 -5.68 -0.02 -3.99
CA ARG A 71 -5.22 1.13 -4.78
C ARG A 71 -3.81 1.55 -4.35
N LEU A 72 -3.57 1.68 -3.05
CA LEU A 72 -2.27 2.06 -2.52
C LEU A 72 -1.19 1.03 -2.89
N LYS A 73 -1.51 -0.28 -2.85
CA LYS A 73 -0.61 -1.36 -3.28
C LYS A 73 -0.26 -1.24 -4.77
N ALA A 74 -1.24 -0.95 -5.62
CA ALA A 74 -1.03 -0.76 -7.05
C ALA A 74 -0.15 0.47 -7.34
N ASP A 75 -0.48 1.62 -6.73
CA ASP A 75 0.29 2.86 -6.86
C ASP A 75 1.73 2.65 -6.36
N TYR A 76 1.92 1.92 -5.26
CA TYR A 76 3.25 1.56 -4.73
C TYR A 76 4.05 0.74 -5.74
N LEU A 77 3.45 -0.30 -6.34
CA LEU A 77 4.13 -1.15 -7.32
C LEU A 77 4.51 -0.38 -8.59
N SER A 78 3.62 0.49 -9.09
CA SER A 78 3.90 1.31 -10.29
C SER A 78 5.08 2.27 -10.10
N LEU A 79 5.33 2.76 -8.88
CA LEU A 79 6.49 3.59 -8.60
C LEU A 79 7.82 2.83 -8.77
N PHE A 80 7.87 1.53 -8.44
CA PHE A 80 9.07 0.72 -8.66
C PHE A 80 9.33 0.49 -10.15
N GLU A 81 8.30 0.23 -10.93
CA GLU A 81 8.43 0.07 -12.39
C GLU A 81 8.93 1.35 -13.07
N GLU A 82 8.45 2.53 -12.60
CA GLU A 82 8.96 3.82 -13.06
C GLU A 82 10.43 4.04 -12.69
N GLU A 83 10.87 3.66 -11.49
CA GLU A 83 12.29 3.77 -11.10
C GLU A 83 13.21 2.94 -12.00
N GLU A 84 12.85 1.68 -12.26
CA GLU A 84 13.62 0.79 -13.12
C GLU A 84 13.70 1.33 -14.55
N SER A 85 12.58 1.81 -15.11
CA SER A 85 12.56 2.37 -16.46
C SER A 85 13.38 3.66 -16.59
N VAL A 86 13.37 4.55 -15.59
CA VAL A 86 14.18 5.78 -15.60
C VAL A 86 15.68 5.46 -15.51
N GLU A 87 16.06 4.46 -14.70
CA GLU A 87 17.44 4.00 -14.64
C GLU A 87 17.93 3.37 -15.95
N GLU A 88 17.07 2.64 -16.66
CA GLU A 88 17.38 2.08 -17.99
C GLU A 88 17.51 3.16 -19.07
N ILE A 89 16.61 4.15 -19.08
CA ILE A 89 16.67 5.29 -20.01
C ILE A 89 17.94 6.12 -19.77
N ALA A 90 18.35 6.32 -18.51
CA ALA A 90 19.58 7.03 -18.17
C ALA A 90 20.86 6.28 -18.60
N LYS A 91 20.83 4.94 -18.64
CA LYS A 91 21.95 4.11 -19.11
C LYS A 91 22.08 4.12 -20.64
N THR A 92 20.97 4.31 -21.35
CA THR A 92 20.93 4.34 -22.82
C THR A 92 21.26 5.75 -23.31
N GLN A 93 22.53 6.10 -23.54
CA GLN A 93 22.94 7.45 -23.93
C GLN A 93 22.25 7.91 -25.23
N PRO A 94 21.25 8.83 -25.18
CA PRO A 94 20.46 9.21 -26.36
C PRO A 94 21.22 10.13 -27.33
N PHE A 95 22.35 10.69 -26.90
CA PHE A 95 23.01 11.81 -27.58
C PHE A 95 24.12 11.43 -28.56
N VAL A 96 24.57 10.16 -28.56
CA VAL A 96 25.70 9.76 -29.42
C VAL A 96 25.31 9.66 -30.90
N ASP A 97 24.04 9.43 -31.21
CA ASP A 97 23.56 9.20 -32.60
C ASP A 97 23.19 10.50 -33.36
N LEU A 98 23.08 11.64 -32.68
CA LEU A 98 22.65 12.92 -33.29
C LEU A 98 23.80 13.87 -33.63
N GLY A 99 25.06 13.50 -33.34
CA GLY A 99 26.22 14.37 -33.56
C GLY A 99 26.20 15.67 -32.73
N ILE A 100 25.41 15.70 -31.66
CA ILE A 100 25.26 16.83 -30.75
C ILE A 100 26.25 16.63 -29.60
N ASP A 101 27.14 17.60 -29.36
CA ASP A 101 28.05 17.56 -28.20
C ASP A 101 27.22 17.47 -26.90
N PRO A 102 27.40 16.41 -26.08
CA PRO A 102 26.64 16.20 -24.83
C PRO A 102 26.78 17.36 -23.82
N ASN A 103 27.83 18.18 -23.97
CA ASN A 103 28.10 19.33 -23.11
C ASN A 103 27.30 20.59 -23.48
N LEU A 104 26.66 20.66 -24.66
CA LEU A 104 25.92 21.85 -25.12
C LEU A 104 24.48 21.92 -24.60
N VAL A 105 23.93 20.82 -24.09
CA VAL A 105 22.55 20.75 -23.60
C VAL A 105 22.52 20.10 -22.21
N GLN A 106 22.70 20.89 -21.16
CA GLN A 106 22.44 20.46 -19.78
C GLN A 106 20.94 20.54 -19.46
N LEU A 107 20.09 19.92 -20.29
CA LEU A 107 18.69 19.72 -19.90
C LEU A 107 18.64 18.47 -19.01
N GLY A 108 18.95 18.65 -17.73
CA GLY A 108 18.77 17.60 -16.74
C GLY A 108 17.32 17.13 -16.75
N LEU A 109 17.09 15.82 -16.74
CA LEU A 109 15.75 15.26 -16.55
C LEU A 109 15.12 15.91 -15.30
N PRO A 110 13.82 16.27 -15.34
CA PRO A 110 13.15 16.81 -14.17
C PRO A 110 13.28 15.80 -13.01
N ILE A 111 13.91 16.23 -11.92
CA ILE A 111 14.16 15.38 -10.75
C ILE A 111 12.82 15.14 -10.05
N LYS A 112 12.20 13.99 -10.30
CA LYS A 112 11.05 13.50 -9.52
C LYS A 112 11.58 13.01 -8.18
N ARG A 113 11.19 13.65 -7.08
CA ARG A 113 11.54 13.19 -5.72
C ARG A 113 10.63 12.03 -5.35
N ILE A 114 11.17 10.82 -5.33
CA ILE A 114 10.43 9.63 -4.90
C ILE A 114 10.73 9.42 -3.41
N PRO A 115 9.71 9.39 -2.52
CA PRO A 115 9.93 9.15 -1.10
C PRO A 115 10.42 7.72 -0.89
N LYS A 116 11.63 7.57 -0.30
CA LYS A 116 12.25 6.26 -0.03
C LYS A 116 11.84 5.61 1.28
N ARG A 117 11.19 6.35 2.20
CA ARG A 117 10.73 5.78 3.48
C ARG A 117 9.38 5.11 3.28
N GLN A 118 9.16 3.95 3.91
CA GLN A 118 7.82 3.37 3.96
C GLN A 118 6.94 4.19 4.92
N VAL A 119 5.65 3.91 4.86
CA VAL A 119 4.62 4.62 5.63
C VAL A 119 4.55 4.03 7.05
N THR A 120 4.35 4.87 8.07
CA THR A 120 4.12 4.38 9.43
C THR A 120 2.67 3.90 9.60
N LEU A 121 2.43 3.04 10.58
CA LEU A 121 1.08 2.56 10.88
C LEU A 121 0.11 3.70 11.21
N GLU A 122 0.55 4.69 11.98
CA GLU A 122 -0.26 5.86 12.32
C GLU A 122 -0.58 6.71 11.09
N GLU A 123 0.40 6.96 10.21
CA GLU A 123 0.19 7.69 8.96
C GLU A 123 -0.82 6.97 8.06
N LEU A 124 -0.73 5.64 7.98
CA LEU A 124 -1.66 4.83 7.20
C LEU A 124 -3.09 4.91 7.76
N ILE A 125 -3.26 4.76 9.07
CA ILE A 125 -4.57 4.82 9.72
C ILE A 125 -5.20 6.22 9.55
N ASP A 126 -4.42 7.28 9.72
CA ASP A 126 -4.92 8.64 9.54
C ASP A 126 -5.29 8.92 8.07
N ALA A 127 -4.53 8.40 7.11
CA ALA A 127 -4.86 8.47 5.69
C ALA A 127 -6.17 7.73 5.35
N LEU A 128 -6.35 6.51 5.89
CA LEU A 128 -7.58 5.73 5.72
C LEU A 128 -8.79 6.42 6.36
N ARG A 129 -8.62 7.01 7.55
CA ARG A 129 -9.67 7.77 8.22
C ARG A 129 -10.09 8.99 7.41
N LYS A 130 -9.13 9.72 6.83
CA LYS A 130 -9.41 10.84 5.93
C LYS A 130 -10.14 10.39 4.67
N ALA A 131 -9.76 9.25 4.09
CA ALA A 131 -10.42 8.69 2.92
C ALA A 131 -11.88 8.28 3.19
N LEU A 132 -12.17 7.77 4.40
CA LEU A 132 -13.52 7.39 4.84
C LEU A 132 -14.40 8.59 5.19
N ALA A 133 -13.82 9.75 5.51
CA ALA A 133 -14.55 10.96 5.89
C ALA A 133 -15.04 11.79 4.70
N VAL A 134 -14.79 11.32 3.47
CA VAL A 134 -15.27 11.89 2.20
C VAL A 134 -16.73 11.54 1.99
#